data_AF-A0A812V2C8-F1
#
_entry.id   AF-A0A812V2C8-F1
#
_cell.length_a   1.000
_cell.length_b   1.000
_cell.length_c   1.000
_cell.angle_alpha   90.00
_cell.angle_beta   90.00
_cell.angle_gamma   90.00
#
_symmetry.space_group_name_H-M   'P 1'
#
loop_
_entity.id
_entity.type
_entity.pdbx_description
1 polymer ?
#
loop_
_entity_poly.entity_id
_entity_poly.type
_entity_poly.pdbx_seq_one_letter_code
_entity_poly.pdbx_strand_id
1 'polypeptide(L)'
;MSDICEVGLGTEGESITFEPNLQQRRNLVLDTRPFLVCKMDEPKCTCQKEVNASGRFAQHLCKVEKAEGCVGDVNITGWTENHGGSDFLTAIDPGGSYQYLTNVTVTHTSNGPRLTNATYTGVTVDGAVRVVRTVSTWATEDFPRHLHSFHYEVLKNVTYRRLAFYLLGGDWYNYVLNPGFVYGDAKGVQGQVVNISEPLERFEYAKDFKNKTCGEPPCWFSLLTQKSQADHHAHRGLIVRRWRGRMAGVELPKDRGFSFSVIGSRQWGDPTPTMGLELGPGKKSLQAGDVFEADLELLLYPKTEEVYYGPSMRLRRWLDMEPWEVVLRSAMDGHLEVQVVEGFLQRSYPPRVAVSSKGRAEFRFSMPADYPGVLPLTIAGVQTLAGRLCIWDQGCQELGEGGDFQTDHIPGEGFAHTFSLMPKEFGSELLFIFEQSGQ
;
A
#
# COMPACT_ATOMS: atom_id res chain seq x y z
N MET A 1 29.16 0.27 -13.71
CA MET A 1 28.20 1.06 -12.91
C MET A 1 27.55 0.06 -11.99
N SER A 2 27.71 0.25 -10.69
CA SER A 2 27.26 -0.67 -9.65
C SER A 2 25.73 -0.77 -9.63
N ASP A 3 25.24 -2.00 -9.70
CA ASP A 3 23.84 -2.36 -9.49
C ASP A 3 23.47 -2.05 -8.03
N ILE A 4 22.85 -0.91 -7.80
CA ILE A 4 22.27 -0.57 -6.50
C ILE A 4 20.79 -0.89 -6.58
N CYS A 5 20.39 -2.09 -6.12
CA CYS A 5 19.02 -2.35 -5.70
C CYS A 5 18.84 -1.62 -4.36
N GLU A 6 18.13 -0.50 -4.36
CA GLU A 6 17.94 0.28 -3.15
C GLU A 6 16.61 -0.10 -2.47
N VAL A 7 16.76 -0.81 -1.35
CA VAL A 7 15.83 -0.94 -0.21
C VAL A 7 14.62 -1.87 -0.40
N GLY A 8 14.71 -3.05 0.25
CA GLY A 8 13.53 -3.73 0.76
C GLY A 8 13.00 -2.94 1.95
N LEU A 9 11.83 -2.33 1.80
CA LEU A 9 11.15 -1.67 2.91
C LEU A 9 10.52 -2.77 3.76
N GLY A 10 11.11 -3.04 4.93
CA GLY A 10 10.64 -4.09 5.81
C GLY A 10 11.36 -4.10 7.14
N THR A 11 10.59 -4.07 8.21
CA THR A 11 11.07 -4.27 9.57
C THR A 11 10.30 -5.47 10.11
N GLU A 12 11.01 -6.58 10.35
CA GLU A 12 10.46 -7.90 10.75
C GLU A 12 9.90 -8.77 9.59
N GLY A 13 10.59 -8.86 8.45
CA GLY A 13 10.25 -9.90 7.47
C GLY A 13 9.07 -9.57 6.54
N GLU A 14 8.95 -8.30 6.14
CA GLU A 14 8.11 -7.85 5.03
C GLU A 14 9.01 -7.35 3.88
N SER A 15 8.70 -7.65 2.62
CA SER A 15 9.47 -7.07 1.51
C SER A 15 8.53 -6.57 0.44
N ILE A 16 8.41 -5.24 0.39
CA ILE A 16 8.26 -4.55 -0.89
C ILE A 16 9.64 -4.14 -1.37
N THR A 17 10.02 -4.63 -2.55
CA THR A 17 11.21 -4.10 -3.26
C THR A 17 10.79 -2.94 -4.13
N PHE A 18 11.41 -1.79 -3.90
CA PHE A 18 11.28 -0.62 -4.77
C PHE A 18 12.51 -0.50 -5.67
N GLU A 19 12.32 -0.28 -6.97
CA GLU A 19 13.43 -0.14 -7.92
C GLU A 19 13.49 1.27 -8.54
N PRO A 20 14.27 2.20 -7.95
CA PRO A 20 14.43 3.54 -8.53
C PRO A 20 15.35 3.54 -9.76
N ASN A 21 16.20 2.52 -9.91
CA ASN A 21 17.26 2.45 -10.92
C ASN A 21 16.77 1.92 -12.29
N LEU A 22 15.47 1.64 -12.44
CA LEU A 22 14.86 1.19 -13.68
C LEU A 22 15.45 -0.14 -14.22
N GLN A 23 16.01 -1.05 -13.40
CA GLN A 23 16.46 -2.36 -13.88
C GLN A 23 15.30 -3.13 -14.54
N GLN A 24 14.11 -3.13 -13.95
CA GLN A 24 12.89 -3.62 -14.60
C GLN A 24 12.16 -2.60 -15.50
N ARG A 25 12.70 -1.38 -15.63
CA ARG A 25 12.27 -0.20 -16.42
C ARG A 25 10.84 0.30 -16.23
N ARG A 26 9.91 -0.54 -15.80
CA ARG A 26 8.45 -0.34 -15.89
C ARG A 26 7.80 -0.38 -14.52
N ASN A 27 8.13 -1.41 -13.74
CA ASN A 27 7.50 -1.62 -12.45
C ASN A 27 8.35 -1.06 -11.33
N LEU A 28 7.70 -0.29 -10.47
CA LEU A 28 8.37 0.49 -9.42
C LEU A 28 8.19 -0.13 -8.05
N VAL A 29 7.03 -0.76 -7.84
CA VAL A 29 6.81 -1.75 -6.77
C VAL A 29 6.93 -3.10 -7.45
N LEU A 30 7.94 -3.90 -7.08
CA LEU A 30 8.20 -5.19 -7.71
C LEU A 30 7.68 -6.34 -6.87
N ASP A 31 8.52 -6.77 -5.95
CA ASP A 31 8.30 -7.95 -5.15
C ASP A 31 7.47 -7.54 -3.98
N THR A 32 6.18 -7.85 -4.01
CA THR A 32 5.30 -7.70 -2.86
C THR A 32 5.13 -9.07 -2.22
N ARG A 33 5.86 -9.31 -1.13
CA ARG A 33 5.84 -10.58 -0.42
C ARG A 33 5.11 -10.41 0.92
N PRO A 34 3.98 -11.13 1.13
CA PRO A 34 3.04 -10.81 2.20
C PRO A 34 3.47 -11.24 3.61
N PHE A 35 4.28 -12.28 3.80
CA PHE A 35 4.72 -12.70 5.15
C PHE A 35 5.84 -13.74 5.10
N LEU A 36 6.49 -13.96 6.26
CA LEU A 36 7.40 -15.08 6.46
C LEU A 36 6.63 -16.42 6.60
N VAL A 37 7.21 -17.49 6.07
CA VAL A 37 6.80 -18.89 6.24
C VAL A 37 7.87 -19.69 6.95
N CYS A 38 7.53 -20.79 7.62
CA CYS A 38 8.54 -21.68 8.20
C CYS A 38 9.27 -22.49 7.09
N LYS A 39 10.45 -22.04 6.64
CA LYS A 39 11.63 -22.78 6.11
C LYS A 39 12.53 -21.84 5.27
N MET A 40 13.84 -21.75 5.54
CA MET A 40 14.78 -21.15 4.57
C MET A 40 14.99 -22.10 3.40
N ASP A 41 15.11 -21.54 2.20
CA ASP A 41 15.57 -22.24 0.98
C ASP A 41 14.73 -23.42 0.47
N GLU A 42 13.48 -23.57 0.91
CA GLU A 42 12.46 -24.36 0.19
C GLU A 42 11.21 -23.52 -0.11
N PRO A 43 11.09 -23.05 -1.36
CA PRO A 43 9.92 -23.40 -2.14
C PRO A 43 10.37 -24.32 -3.26
N LYS A 44 11.06 -25.41 -2.92
CA LYS A 44 10.79 -26.62 -3.68
C LYS A 44 9.48 -27.14 -3.11
N CYS A 45 8.37 -26.54 -3.55
CA CYS A 45 7.20 -27.38 -3.75
C CYS A 45 7.72 -28.64 -4.43
N THR A 46 7.60 -29.81 -3.80
CA THR A 46 7.65 -31.06 -4.53
C THR A 46 6.39 -31.10 -5.38
N CYS A 47 6.32 -30.21 -6.37
CA CYS A 47 5.34 -30.29 -7.44
C CYS A 47 5.65 -31.59 -8.15
N GLN A 48 4.85 -32.62 -7.89
CA GLN A 48 4.73 -33.68 -8.86
C GLN A 48 4.21 -33.02 -10.13
N LYS A 49 5.09 -32.90 -11.14
CA LYS A 49 4.69 -32.52 -12.49
C LYS A 49 3.84 -33.65 -13.05
N GLU A 50 2.55 -33.64 -12.79
CA GLU A 50 1.64 -34.48 -13.55
C GLU A 50 1.27 -33.76 -14.85
N VAL A 51 1.82 -34.26 -15.95
CA VAL A 51 1.36 -33.88 -17.28
C VAL A 51 0.08 -34.68 -17.51
N ASN A 52 -1.07 -34.00 -17.66
CA ASN A 52 -2.27 -34.72 -18.08
C ASN A 52 -2.10 -35.23 -19.52
N ALA A 53 -2.92 -36.22 -19.92
CA ALA A 53 -2.83 -36.86 -21.24
C ALA A 53 -3.02 -35.90 -22.45
N SER A 54 -3.37 -34.63 -22.21
CA SER A 54 -3.54 -33.59 -23.23
C SER A 54 -2.34 -32.65 -23.40
N GLY A 55 -1.26 -32.83 -22.63
CA GLY A 55 -0.05 -31.99 -22.73
C GLY A 55 -0.23 -30.56 -22.22
N ARG A 56 -1.29 -30.28 -21.45
CA ARG A 56 -1.50 -28.99 -20.77
C ARG A 56 -1.14 -29.12 -19.30
N PHE A 57 -0.45 -28.11 -18.76
CA PHE A 57 0.01 -28.05 -17.37
C PHE A 57 -1.15 -28.27 -16.39
N ALA A 58 -1.06 -29.33 -15.58
CA ALA A 58 -1.95 -29.52 -14.45
C ALA A 58 -1.48 -28.66 -13.28
N GLN A 59 -2.43 -28.20 -12.46
CA GLN A 59 -2.24 -27.38 -11.27
C GLN A 59 -1.05 -27.81 -10.40
N HIS A 60 -0.33 -26.83 -9.85
CA HIS A 60 0.68 -27.06 -8.83
C HIS A 60 -0.04 -27.29 -7.49
N LEU A 61 -0.11 -28.54 -7.03
CA LEU A 61 -0.53 -28.85 -5.65
C LEU A 61 0.68 -28.75 -4.72
N CYS A 62 0.82 -27.62 -4.02
CA CYS A 62 1.82 -27.45 -2.97
C CYS A 62 1.19 -27.69 -1.59
N LYS A 63 1.85 -28.48 -0.72
CA LYS A 63 1.52 -28.59 0.70
C LYS A 63 2.58 -27.83 1.51
N VAL A 64 2.15 -26.86 2.31
CA VAL A 64 3.01 -26.21 3.32
C VAL A 64 2.81 -26.97 4.63
N GLU A 65 3.84 -27.65 5.12
CA GLU A 65 3.80 -28.26 6.46
C GLU A 65 4.17 -27.21 7.51
N LYS A 66 3.32 -27.03 8.53
CA LYS A 66 3.64 -26.21 9.70
C LYS A 66 4.84 -26.83 10.42
N ALA A 67 6.01 -26.18 10.37
CA ALA A 67 7.12 -26.56 11.25
C ALA A 67 6.95 -25.86 12.61
N GLU A 68 6.82 -26.62 13.68
CA GLU A 68 6.84 -26.08 15.04
C GLU A 68 8.22 -25.48 15.36
N GLY A 69 8.26 -24.32 16.04
CA GLY A 69 9.51 -23.71 16.51
C GLY A 69 10.24 -22.78 15.52
N CYS A 70 9.64 -22.40 14.40
CA CYS A 70 10.31 -21.56 13.39
C CYS A 70 10.32 -20.05 13.70
N VAL A 71 9.51 -19.58 14.64
CA VAL A 71 9.34 -18.14 14.92
C VAL A 71 10.66 -17.52 15.39
N GLY A 72 11.16 -16.52 14.65
CA GLY A 72 12.40 -15.81 14.97
C GLY A 72 13.69 -16.56 14.61
N ASP A 73 13.60 -17.76 14.02
CA ASP A 73 14.77 -18.47 13.53
C ASP A 73 14.95 -18.22 12.03
N VAL A 74 15.89 -17.34 11.72
CA VAL A 74 16.28 -16.99 10.35
C VAL A 74 16.79 -18.18 9.55
N ASN A 75 17.14 -19.31 10.16
CA ASN A 75 17.61 -20.51 9.46
C ASN A 75 16.48 -21.42 8.97
N ILE A 76 15.26 -21.21 9.48
CA ILE A 76 14.09 -22.02 9.16
C ILE A 76 12.85 -21.14 8.91
N THR A 77 13.06 -19.89 8.52
CA THR A 77 12.02 -18.98 8.01
C THR A 77 12.37 -18.51 6.61
N GLY A 78 11.39 -18.48 5.71
CA GLY A 78 11.55 -18.07 4.32
C GLY A 78 10.47 -17.10 3.91
N TRP A 79 10.59 -16.54 2.71
CA TRP A 79 9.62 -15.60 2.19
C TRP A 79 8.51 -16.32 1.42
N THR A 80 7.27 -15.86 1.60
CA THR A 80 6.17 -16.15 0.66
C THR A 80 6.51 -15.73 -0.77
N GLU A 81 5.73 -16.26 -1.71
CA GLU A 81 5.71 -15.91 -3.12
C GLU A 81 5.42 -14.43 -3.38
N ASN A 82 5.83 -13.99 -4.56
CA ASN A 82 5.56 -12.66 -5.05
C ASN A 82 4.12 -12.58 -5.58
N HIS A 83 3.36 -11.58 -5.12
CA HIS A 83 2.01 -11.31 -5.64
C HIS A 83 1.97 -10.29 -6.79
N GLY A 84 3.14 -9.93 -7.31
CA GLY A 84 3.32 -9.00 -8.41
C GLY A 84 3.37 -7.54 -7.97
N GLY A 85 3.68 -6.70 -8.94
CA GLY A 85 4.03 -5.32 -8.72
C GLY A 85 2.88 -4.33 -8.89
N SER A 86 3.21 -3.07 -8.60
CA SER A 86 2.39 -1.91 -8.92
C SER A 86 3.21 -0.82 -9.59
N ASP A 87 2.56 -0.01 -10.41
CA ASP A 87 3.19 1.09 -11.13
C ASP A 87 2.60 2.42 -10.69
N PHE A 88 3.47 3.40 -10.52
CA PHE A 88 3.09 4.80 -10.39
C PHE A 88 3.26 5.46 -11.75
N LEU A 89 2.20 6.14 -12.21
CA LEU A 89 2.15 6.84 -13.50
C LEU A 89 2.52 5.96 -14.71
N THR A 90 1.60 5.09 -15.11
CA THR A 90 1.68 4.38 -16.39
C THR A 90 1.17 5.28 -17.51
N ALA A 91 2.10 6.00 -18.15
CA ALA A 91 1.82 6.85 -19.31
C ALA A 91 2.44 6.24 -20.58
N ILE A 92 1.61 6.06 -21.62
CA ILE A 92 2.04 5.58 -22.94
C ILE A 92 1.66 6.64 -23.97
N ASP A 93 2.64 7.08 -24.77
CA ASP A 93 2.41 8.08 -25.81
C ASP A 93 1.59 7.54 -27.00
N PRO A 94 1.18 8.41 -27.95
CA PRO A 94 0.48 7.97 -29.15
C PRO A 94 1.27 6.97 -30.02
N GLY A 95 2.60 7.01 -29.97
CA GLY A 95 3.50 6.07 -30.67
C GLY A 95 3.57 4.68 -30.01
N GLY A 96 3.05 4.54 -28.79
CA GLY A 96 3.09 3.29 -28.03
C GLY A 96 4.30 3.15 -27.10
N SER A 97 5.09 4.21 -26.92
CA SER A 97 6.24 4.23 -26.02
C SER A 97 5.84 4.67 -24.60
N TYR A 98 6.34 3.95 -23.60
CA TYR A 98 6.18 4.33 -22.21
C TYR A 98 6.96 5.62 -21.92
N GLN A 99 6.35 6.50 -21.14
CA GLN A 99 6.96 7.75 -20.70
C GLN A 99 7.57 7.57 -19.31
N TYR A 100 8.76 6.97 -19.27
CA TYR A 100 9.50 6.71 -18.05
C TYR A 100 9.90 7.99 -17.32
N LEU A 101 10.20 7.88 -16.02
CA LEU A 101 10.75 8.99 -15.26
C LEU A 101 12.25 9.15 -15.54
N THR A 102 12.66 10.41 -15.60
CA THR A 102 14.05 10.86 -15.71
C THR A 102 14.36 11.79 -14.54
N ASN A 103 15.65 12.00 -14.26
CA ASN A 103 16.12 12.78 -13.11
C ASN A 103 15.53 12.30 -11.79
N VAL A 104 15.50 10.97 -11.60
CA VAL A 104 14.91 10.38 -10.40
C VAL A 104 15.81 10.62 -9.20
N THR A 105 15.23 11.16 -8.13
CA THR A 105 15.90 11.28 -6.83
C THR A 105 15.14 10.49 -5.78
N VAL A 106 15.86 9.98 -4.79
CA VAL A 106 15.28 9.27 -3.64
C VAL A 106 15.65 10.02 -2.37
N THR A 107 14.70 10.15 -1.45
CA THR A 107 14.92 10.71 -0.12
C THR A 107 14.21 9.85 0.91
N HIS A 108 14.97 9.30 1.84
CA HIS A 108 14.45 8.58 2.99
C HIS A 108 14.25 9.58 4.13
N THR A 109 12.99 9.85 4.47
CA THR A 109 12.66 10.75 5.59
C THR A 109 12.43 10.01 6.90
N SER A 110 12.33 8.68 6.82
CA SER A 110 12.06 7.81 7.97
C SER A 110 12.52 6.39 7.59
N ASN A 111 13.39 5.76 8.39
CA ASN A 111 14.03 4.47 8.03
C ASN A 111 13.42 3.24 8.72
N GLY A 112 12.43 3.42 9.59
CA GLY A 112 11.82 2.34 10.38
C GLY A 112 12.46 2.17 11.77
N PRO A 113 11.96 1.23 12.60
CA PRO A 113 10.94 0.21 12.27
C PRO A 113 9.49 0.64 12.47
N ARG A 114 9.24 1.80 13.10
CA ARG A 114 7.89 2.24 13.48
C ARG A 114 7.15 2.82 12.28
N LEU A 115 7.86 3.50 11.38
CA LEU A 115 7.40 3.90 10.07
C LEU A 115 8.63 4.07 9.17
N THR A 116 8.55 3.56 7.95
CA THR A 116 9.53 3.85 6.91
C THR A 116 8.86 4.72 5.86
N ASN A 117 9.56 5.75 5.38
CA ASN A 117 9.09 6.66 4.33
C ASN A 117 10.22 6.91 3.32
N ALA A 118 9.99 6.48 2.08
CA ALA A 118 10.87 6.77 0.96
C ALA A 118 10.11 7.61 -0.07
N THR A 119 10.62 8.81 -0.36
CA THR A 119 10.06 9.72 -1.37
C THR A 119 10.91 9.70 -2.63
N TYR A 120 10.24 9.50 -3.75
CA TYR A 120 10.83 9.49 -5.08
C TYR A 120 10.31 10.69 -5.85
N THR A 121 11.20 11.43 -6.49
CA THR A 121 10.83 12.50 -7.40
C THR A 121 11.33 12.23 -8.81
N GLY A 122 10.74 12.86 -9.82
CA GLY A 122 11.21 12.78 -11.20
C GLY A 122 10.29 13.54 -12.15
N VAL A 123 10.61 13.44 -13.44
CA VAL A 123 9.77 13.98 -14.52
C VAL A 123 9.67 12.95 -15.64
N THR A 124 8.51 12.82 -16.28
CA THR A 124 8.37 11.97 -17.47
C THR A 124 9.38 12.38 -18.55
N VAL A 125 9.85 11.43 -19.36
CA VAL A 125 10.89 11.64 -20.38
C VAL A 125 10.49 12.67 -21.43
N ASP A 126 9.19 12.80 -21.72
CA ASP A 126 8.66 13.87 -22.56
C ASP A 126 8.62 15.23 -21.86
N GLY A 127 8.96 15.32 -20.57
CA GLY A 127 8.93 16.53 -19.76
C GLY A 127 7.53 17.02 -19.40
N ALA A 128 6.49 16.18 -19.55
CA ALA A 128 5.10 16.61 -19.41
C ALA A 128 4.57 16.57 -17.96
N VAL A 129 5.01 15.63 -17.14
CA VAL A 129 4.48 15.45 -15.78
C VAL A 129 5.63 15.35 -14.78
N ARG A 130 5.64 16.26 -13.80
CA ARG A 130 6.48 16.17 -12.61
C ARG A 130 5.80 15.22 -11.62
N VAL A 131 6.60 14.34 -11.04
CA VAL A 131 6.16 13.28 -10.14
C VAL A 131 6.86 13.44 -8.80
N VAL A 132 6.07 13.44 -7.74
CA VAL A 132 6.50 13.14 -6.37
C VAL A 132 5.66 11.98 -5.89
N ARG A 133 6.28 10.97 -5.29
CA ARG A 133 5.56 9.84 -4.70
C ARG A 133 6.27 9.37 -3.45
N THR A 134 5.52 8.97 -2.44
CA THR A 134 6.05 8.42 -1.21
C THR A 134 5.51 7.01 -1.02
N VAL A 135 6.40 6.09 -0.68
CA VAL A 135 6.04 4.73 -0.27
C VAL A 135 6.39 4.62 1.21
N SER A 136 5.42 4.11 1.97
CA SER A 136 5.55 3.92 3.40
C SER A 136 5.10 2.54 3.83
N THR A 137 5.72 2.03 4.87
CA THR A 137 5.34 0.77 5.53
C THR A 137 5.78 0.82 6.99
N TRP A 138 5.30 -0.10 7.82
CA TRP A 138 5.63 -0.13 9.24
C TRP A 138 5.61 -1.56 9.76
N ALA A 139 6.37 -1.81 10.83
CA ALA A 139 6.34 -3.10 11.52
C ALA A 139 4.92 -3.46 11.95
N THR A 140 4.52 -4.69 11.71
CA THR A 140 3.24 -5.22 12.16
C THR A 140 3.33 -6.70 12.54
N GLU A 141 2.34 -7.17 13.30
CA GLU A 141 2.22 -8.56 13.73
C GLU A 141 1.07 -9.30 13.02
N ASP A 142 0.35 -8.63 12.13
CA ASP A 142 -0.79 -9.16 11.39
C ASP A 142 -0.48 -9.41 9.90
N PHE A 143 -0.54 -8.38 9.07
CA PHE A 143 -0.26 -8.44 7.64
C PHE A 143 0.25 -7.09 7.12
N PRO A 144 1.12 -7.09 6.10
CA PRO A 144 1.73 -5.89 5.59
C PRO A 144 0.71 -4.93 5.00
N ARG A 145 0.93 -3.66 5.33
CA ARG A 145 0.25 -2.51 4.76
C ARG A 145 1.29 -1.58 4.19
N HIS A 146 0.98 -1.06 3.01
CA HIS A 146 1.84 -0.09 2.34
C HIS A 146 1.02 1.12 1.97
N LEU A 147 1.42 2.28 2.48
CA LEU A 147 0.84 3.56 2.10
C LEU A 147 1.62 4.13 0.93
N HIS A 148 0.92 4.37 -0.17
CA HIS A 148 1.44 4.95 -1.38
C HIS A 148 0.79 6.31 -1.58
N SER A 149 1.57 7.39 -1.53
CA SER A 149 1.08 8.71 -1.90
C SER A 149 1.72 9.18 -3.19
N PHE A 150 1.01 10.04 -3.91
CA PHE A 150 1.59 10.75 -5.05
C PHE A 150 1.07 12.18 -5.15
N HIS A 151 1.89 13.02 -5.77
CA HIS A 151 1.58 14.36 -6.25
C HIS A 151 2.11 14.48 -7.68
N TYR A 152 1.20 14.70 -8.63
CA TYR A 152 1.52 14.87 -10.05
C TYR A 152 1.17 16.29 -10.48
N GLU A 153 2.14 16.98 -11.08
CA GLU A 153 1.96 18.32 -11.65
C GLU A 153 2.22 18.26 -13.15
N VAL A 154 1.23 18.68 -13.94
CA VAL A 154 1.32 18.69 -15.40
C VAL A 154 2.00 19.98 -15.84
N LEU A 155 3.18 19.85 -16.43
CA LEU A 155 4.05 20.98 -16.79
C LEU A 155 3.72 21.55 -18.18
N LYS A 156 3.14 20.75 -19.06
CA LYS A 156 2.68 21.16 -20.39
C LYS A 156 1.53 20.29 -20.87
N ASN A 157 0.78 20.81 -21.84
CA ASN A 157 -0.30 20.06 -22.46
C ASN A 157 0.22 18.75 -23.05
N VAL A 158 -0.44 17.64 -22.74
CA VAL A 158 -0.05 16.30 -23.19
C VAL A 158 -1.29 15.44 -23.43
N THR A 159 -1.18 14.49 -24.35
CA THR A 159 -2.20 13.47 -24.57
C THR A 159 -1.53 12.11 -24.69
N TYR A 160 -1.94 11.19 -23.84
CA TYR A 160 -1.44 9.83 -23.85
C TYR A 160 -2.41 8.89 -24.57
N ARG A 161 -1.89 7.78 -25.10
CA ARG A 161 -2.68 6.64 -25.57
C ARG A 161 -3.26 5.85 -24.39
N ARG A 162 -2.52 5.75 -23.29
CA ARG A 162 -2.94 5.12 -22.02
C ARG A 162 -2.36 5.93 -20.87
N LEU A 163 -3.18 6.17 -19.86
CA LEU A 163 -2.80 6.92 -18.68
C LEU A 163 -3.47 6.29 -17.46
N ALA A 164 -2.66 5.74 -16.57
CA ALA A 164 -3.06 5.38 -15.21
C ALA A 164 -2.12 6.10 -14.24
N PHE A 165 -2.67 6.74 -13.22
CA PHE A 165 -1.89 7.33 -12.13
C PHE A 165 -1.37 6.26 -11.17
N TYR A 166 -2.12 5.17 -11.02
CA TYR A 166 -1.68 3.99 -10.30
C TYR A 166 -2.18 2.73 -10.99
N LEU A 167 -1.35 1.69 -11.06
CA LEU A 167 -1.71 0.37 -11.56
C LEU A 167 -1.34 -0.67 -10.50
N LEU A 168 -2.33 -1.40 -9.98
CA LEU A 168 -2.11 -2.62 -9.20
C LEU A 168 -2.12 -3.82 -10.14
N GLY A 169 -1.08 -4.66 -10.10
CA GLY A 169 -0.91 -5.76 -11.04
C GLY A 169 -0.27 -5.27 -12.34
N GLY A 170 1.00 -4.86 -12.25
CA GLY A 170 1.79 -4.26 -13.33
C GLY A 170 1.72 -5.04 -14.65
N ASP A 171 1.89 -4.34 -15.77
CA ASP A 171 1.64 -4.82 -17.15
C ASP A 171 2.33 -6.14 -17.56
N TRP A 172 3.40 -6.48 -16.83
CA TRP A 172 4.32 -7.57 -17.09
C TRP A 172 4.77 -8.29 -15.81
N TYR A 173 4.25 -7.90 -14.66
CA TYR A 173 4.72 -8.38 -13.35
C TYR A 173 3.55 -8.57 -12.42
N ASN A 174 2.67 -9.50 -12.78
CA ASN A 174 1.43 -9.76 -12.07
C ASN A 174 1.22 -11.27 -11.97
N TYR A 175 1.53 -11.81 -10.81
CA TYR A 175 1.57 -13.24 -10.56
C TYR A 175 0.20 -13.83 -10.18
N VAL A 176 -0.76 -13.00 -9.77
CA VAL A 176 -2.10 -13.46 -9.42
C VAL A 176 -2.95 -13.65 -10.69
N LEU A 177 -3.23 -14.91 -11.03
CA LEU A 177 -4.01 -15.30 -12.21
C LEU A 177 -5.51 -15.12 -11.98
N ASN A 178 -6.19 -14.42 -12.89
CA ASN A 178 -7.64 -14.17 -12.88
C ASN A 178 -8.28 -14.00 -11.47
N PRO A 179 -7.82 -13.04 -10.64
CA PRO A 179 -8.39 -12.88 -9.30
C PRO A 179 -9.87 -12.50 -9.37
N GLY A 180 -10.66 -12.97 -8.40
CA GLY A 180 -12.00 -12.43 -8.20
C GLY A 180 -11.92 -10.94 -7.88
N PHE A 181 -12.88 -10.15 -8.35
CA PHE A 181 -12.88 -8.71 -8.16
C PHE A 181 -14.11 -8.25 -7.37
N VAL A 182 -13.87 -7.51 -6.30
CA VAL A 182 -14.91 -6.85 -5.49
C VAL A 182 -14.48 -5.42 -5.26
N TYR A 183 -15.42 -4.47 -5.30
CA TYR A 183 -15.13 -3.08 -4.95
C TYR A 183 -16.31 -2.45 -4.24
N GLY A 184 -16.02 -1.41 -3.47
CA GLY A 184 -17.03 -0.69 -2.73
C GLY A 184 -16.54 0.64 -2.19
N ASP A 185 -17.41 1.28 -1.45
CA ASP A 185 -17.15 2.53 -0.74
C ASP A 185 -17.60 2.40 0.73
N ALA A 186 -17.73 3.53 1.41
CA ALA A 186 -18.21 3.58 2.80
C ALA A 186 -19.63 3.02 3.01
N LYS A 187 -20.43 2.87 1.95
CA LYS A 187 -21.78 2.26 2.02
C LYS A 187 -21.73 0.74 1.85
N GLY A 188 -20.53 0.18 1.65
CA GLY A 188 -20.30 -1.23 1.41
C GLY A 188 -20.08 -1.53 -0.07
N VAL A 189 -20.43 -2.74 -0.46
CA VAL A 189 -20.21 -3.29 -1.79
C VAL A 189 -21.04 -2.54 -2.84
N GLN A 190 -20.40 -2.05 -3.91
CA GLN A 190 -21.06 -1.31 -5.00
C GLN A 190 -21.42 -2.19 -6.22
N GLY A 191 -21.10 -3.49 -6.18
CA GLY A 191 -21.50 -4.50 -7.16
C GLY A 191 -21.18 -5.93 -6.71
N GLN A 192 -21.86 -6.95 -7.24
CA GLN A 192 -21.61 -8.36 -6.86
C GLN A 192 -20.14 -8.77 -7.03
N VAL A 193 -19.72 -9.83 -6.34
CA VAL A 193 -18.43 -10.49 -6.58
C VAL A 193 -18.34 -10.83 -8.07
N VAL A 194 -17.51 -10.09 -8.80
CA VAL A 194 -17.38 -10.29 -10.23
C VAL A 194 -16.24 -11.26 -10.44
N ASN A 195 -16.63 -12.48 -10.78
CA ASN A 195 -15.75 -13.31 -11.59
C ASN A 195 -15.74 -12.67 -12.96
N ILE A 196 -14.59 -12.11 -13.34
CA ILE A 196 -14.34 -11.76 -14.73
C ILE A 196 -14.21 -13.11 -15.45
N SER A 197 -15.35 -13.58 -15.94
CA SER A 197 -15.55 -14.92 -16.47
C SER A 197 -14.82 -15.13 -17.80
N GLU A 198 -14.42 -14.04 -18.47
CA GLU A 198 -13.67 -14.07 -19.71
C GLU A 198 -12.24 -13.58 -19.46
N PRO A 199 -11.21 -14.37 -19.80
CA PRO A 199 -9.83 -13.90 -19.75
C PRO A 199 -9.69 -12.66 -20.63
N LEU A 200 -9.29 -11.54 -20.04
CA LEU A 200 -9.04 -10.30 -20.77
C LEU A 200 -7.75 -10.42 -21.56
N GLU A 201 -7.78 -10.11 -22.85
CA GLU A 201 -6.53 -9.99 -23.58
C GLU A 201 -5.68 -8.85 -23.04
N ARG A 202 -4.39 -8.90 -23.34
CA ARG A 202 -3.46 -7.93 -22.79
C ARG A 202 -3.81 -6.52 -23.25
N PHE A 203 -3.90 -5.61 -22.29
CA PHE A 203 -4.36 -4.22 -22.47
C PHE A 203 -5.83 -4.08 -22.91
N GLU A 204 -6.60 -5.16 -22.90
CA GLU A 204 -8.04 -5.11 -23.06
C GLU A 204 -8.69 -4.66 -21.76
N TYR A 205 -9.63 -3.73 -21.87
CA TYR A 205 -10.42 -3.29 -20.72
C TYR A 205 -11.66 -4.14 -20.57
N ALA A 206 -11.95 -4.59 -19.34
CA ALA A 206 -13.23 -5.20 -19.05
C ALA A 206 -14.36 -4.19 -19.33
N LYS A 207 -15.30 -4.57 -20.19
CA LYS A 207 -16.38 -3.68 -20.67
C LYS A 207 -17.16 -3.06 -19.52
N ASP A 208 -17.49 -3.85 -18.51
CA ASP A 208 -18.31 -3.43 -17.37
C ASP A 208 -17.53 -2.62 -16.33
N PHE A 209 -16.19 -2.59 -16.43
CA PHE A 209 -15.31 -1.92 -15.47
C PHE A 209 -14.34 -0.98 -16.17
N LYS A 210 -14.78 -0.31 -17.24
CA LYS A 210 -13.99 0.71 -17.91
C LYS A 210 -14.45 2.11 -17.50
N ASN A 211 -13.52 2.93 -17.03
CA ASN A 211 -13.74 4.31 -16.59
C ASN A 211 -14.89 4.45 -15.58
N LYS A 212 -14.99 3.52 -14.64
CA LYS A 212 -15.96 3.61 -13.55
C LYS A 212 -15.46 4.57 -12.49
N THR A 213 -16.37 5.16 -11.73
CA THR A 213 -16.03 5.94 -10.55
C THR A 213 -16.35 5.10 -9.32
N CYS A 214 -15.49 5.20 -8.32
CA CYS A 214 -15.86 4.87 -6.96
C CYS A 214 -16.21 6.19 -6.27
N GLY A 215 -17.18 6.19 -5.34
CA GLY A 215 -17.66 7.41 -4.70
C GLY A 215 -16.57 8.16 -3.90
N GLU A 216 -17.00 9.05 -3.02
CA GLU A 216 -16.07 9.76 -2.13
C GLU A 216 -15.23 8.76 -1.31
N PRO A 217 -13.90 8.94 -1.24
CA PRO A 217 -13.04 8.14 -0.36
C PRO A 217 -13.56 8.08 1.10
N PRO A 218 -13.43 6.94 1.81
CA PRO A 218 -12.67 5.77 1.41
C PRO A 218 -13.39 4.90 0.37
N CYS A 219 -12.68 4.63 -0.72
CA CYS A 219 -13.06 3.62 -1.71
C CYS A 219 -12.11 2.44 -1.56
N TRP A 220 -12.59 1.22 -1.81
CA TRP A 220 -11.78 0.02 -1.67
C TRP A 220 -12.03 -1.00 -2.79
N PHE A 221 -10.99 -1.79 -3.06
CA PHE A 221 -10.93 -2.81 -4.09
C PHE A 221 -10.26 -4.06 -3.53
N SER A 222 -10.84 -5.23 -3.78
CA SER A 222 -10.31 -6.52 -3.37
C SER A 222 -10.08 -7.40 -4.61
N LEU A 223 -8.84 -7.85 -4.77
CA LEU A 223 -8.41 -8.79 -5.80
C LEU A 223 -8.13 -10.14 -5.12
N LEU A 224 -9.10 -11.04 -5.25
CA LEU A 224 -9.15 -12.33 -4.56
C LEU A 224 -8.42 -13.40 -5.35
N THR A 225 -7.20 -13.71 -4.92
CA THR A 225 -6.43 -14.87 -5.39
C THR A 225 -7.28 -16.14 -5.41
N GLN A 226 -7.30 -16.80 -6.57
CA GLN A 226 -8.10 -18.00 -6.79
C GLN A 226 -7.63 -19.15 -5.90
N LYS A 227 -8.57 -19.96 -5.40
CA LYS A 227 -8.24 -21.18 -4.63
C LYS A 227 -7.36 -22.15 -5.42
N SER A 228 -7.47 -22.14 -6.76
CA SER A 228 -6.69 -22.98 -7.67
C SER A 228 -5.20 -22.58 -7.80
N GLN A 229 -4.82 -21.36 -7.40
CA GLN A 229 -3.42 -20.98 -7.25
C GLN A 229 -2.97 -21.35 -5.84
N ALA A 230 -2.60 -22.61 -5.65
CA ALA A 230 -2.26 -23.14 -4.33
C ALA A 230 -0.97 -22.53 -3.76
N ASP A 231 -0.07 -22.09 -4.64
CA ASP A 231 1.23 -21.47 -4.36
C ASP A 231 1.17 -19.96 -4.13
N HIS A 232 -0.04 -19.36 -4.13
CA HIS A 232 -0.26 -17.94 -3.81
C HIS A 232 -1.21 -17.82 -2.61
N HIS A 233 -0.68 -17.33 -1.50
CA HIS A 233 -1.18 -17.42 -0.14
C HIS A 233 -1.71 -16.09 0.40
N ALA A 234 -1.71 -15.01 -0.38
CA ALA A 234 -2.34 -13.74 -0.01
C ALA A 234 -3.36 -13.26 -1.03
N HIS A 235 -4.28 -12.43 -0.55
CA HIS A 235 -5.14 -11.57 -1.34
C HIS A 235 -4.55 -10.16 -1.42
N ARG A 236 -4.96 -9.38 -2.43
CA ARG A 236 -4.54 -7.98 -2.56
C ARG A 236 -5.74 -7.07 -2.33
N GLY A 237 -5.60 -6.12 -1.41
CA GLY A 237 -6.55 -5.03 -1.21
C GLY A 237 -5.94 -3.71 -1.65
N LEU A 238 -6.74 -2.81 -2.24
CA LEU A 238 -6.34 -1.43 -2.48
C LEU A 238 -7.41 -0.50 -1.92
N ILE A 239 -7.02 0.43 -1.05
CA ILE A 239 -7.92 1.44 -0.49
C ILE A 239 -7.46 2.80 -0.99
N VAL A 240 -8.36 3.59 -1.57
CA VAL A 240 -8.13 5.02 -1.80
C VAL A 240 -8.57 5.76 -0.55
N ARG A 241 -7.61 6.23 0.25
CA ARG A 241 -7.83 6.99 1.49
C ARG A 241 -8.13 8.44 1.20
N ARG A 242 -7.43 9.03 0.21
CA ARG A 242 -7.60 10.42 -0.22
C ARG A 242 -7.40 10.53 -1.72
N TRP A 243 -8.19 11.38 -2.36
CA TRP A 243 -7.98 11.81 -3.74
C TRP A 243 -8.31 13.29 -3.88
N ARG A 244 -7.44 14.06 -4.54
CA ARG A 244 -7.67 15.45 -4.93
C ARG A 244 -7.16 15.64 -6.34
N GLY A 245 -7.84 16.47 -7.11
CA GLY A 245 -7.37 16.84 -8.42
C GLY A 245 -7.90 18.19 -8.81
N ARG A 246 -7.08 18.96 -9.51
CA ARG A 246 -7.44 20.23 -10.13
C ARG A 246 -7.17 20.12 -11.61
N MET A 247 -8.20 20.37 -12.42
CA MET A 247 -8.13 20.33 -13.87
C MET A 247 -8.59 21.65 -14.46
N ALA A 248 -7.80 22.22 -15.38
CA ALA A 248 -8.08 23.52 -16.01
C ALA A 248 -8.39 24.64 -14.98
N GLY A 249 -7.67 24.63 -13.85
CA GLY A 249 -7.86 25.59 -12.76
C GLY A 249 -9.06 25.32 -11.83
N VAL A 250 -9.82 24.24 -12.05
CA VAL A 250 -11.02 23.90 -11.28
C VAL A 250 -10.79 22.63 -10.46
N GLU A 251 -11.05 22.69 -9.16
CA GLU A 251 -11.02 21.52 -8.28
C GLU A 251 -12.08 20.49 -8.72
N LEU A 252 -11.68 19.22 -8.78
CA LEU A 252 -12.57 18.12 -9.08
C LEU A 252 -13.53 17.90 -7.90
N PRO A 253 -14.83 17.66 -8.16
CA PRO A 253 -15.78 17.27 -7.11
C PRO A 253 -15.31 16.00 -6.39
N LYS A 254 -15.47 15.98 -5.06
CA LYS A 254 -15.04 14.85 -4.22
C LYS A 254 -15.71 13.52 -4.58
N ASP A 255 -16.99 13.59 -4.98
CA ASP A 255 -17.83 12.47 -5.40
C ASP A 255 -17.55 11.99 -6.83
N ARG A 256 -17.02 12.87 -7.68
CA ARG A 256 -16.53 12.52 -9.02
C ARG A 256 -15.17 11.82 -8.95
N GLY A 257 -14.32 12.22 -7.99
CA GLY A 257 -13.06 11.56 -7.63
C GLY A 257 -12.16 11.19 -8.82
N PHE A 258 -11.64 9.97 -8.76
CA PHE A 258 -10.86 9.29 -9.81
C PHE A 258 -11.75 8.34 -10.61
N SER A 259 -11.27 7.97 -11.80
CA SER A 259 -11.79 6.81 -12.50
C SER A 259 -10.93 5.59 -12.20
N PHE A 260 -11.56 4.42 -12.11
CA PHE A 260 -10.87 3.16 -12.18
C PHE A 260 -11.23 2.37 -13.44
N SER A 261 -10.31 1.52 -13.87
CA SER A 261 -10.57 0.52 -14.89
C SER A 261 -9.95 -0.82 -14.57
N VAL A 262 -10.60 -1.89 -14.96
CA VAL A 262 -10.03 -3.24 -14.96
C VAL A 262 -9.45 -3.55 -16.33
N ILE A 263 -8.21 -4.04 -16.36
CA ILE A 263 -7.44 -4.27 -17.58
C ILE A 263 -6.77 -5.65 -17.58
N GLY A 264 -6.68 -6.28 -18.74
CA GLY A 264 -5.88 -7.49 -18.93
C GLY A 264 -4.39 -7.21 -18.79
N SER A 265 -3.74 -7.95 -17.91
CA SER A 265 -2.30 -7.92 -17.66
C SER A 265 -1.69 -9.31 -17.88
N ARG A 266 -0.38 -9.47 -17.71
CA ARG A 266 0.31 -10.76 -17.78
C ARG A 266 1.52 -10.80 -16.85
N GLN A 267 1.91 -12.01 -16.48
CA GLN A 267 3.23 -12.28 -15.94
C GLN A 267 4.25 -12.44 -17.08
N TRP A 268 5.46 -11.92 -16.89
CA TRP A 268 6.54 -12.11 -17.87
C TRP A 268 6.83 -13.60 -18.08
N GLY A 269 6.78 -14.03 -19.34
CA GLY A 269 7.03 -15.43 -19.71
C GLY A 269 5.84 -16.37 -19.53
N ASP A 270 4.71 -15.90 -19.00
CA ASP A 270 3.47 -16.68 -18.86
C ASP A 270 2.40 -16.16 -19.84
N PRO A 271 1.86 -17.01 -20.73
CA PRO A 271 0.78 -16.61 -21.63
C PRO A 271 -0.57 -16.43 -20.93
N THR A 272 -0.72 -16.90 -19.69
CA THR A 272 -1.98 -16.87 -18.93
C THR A 272 -2.40 -15.43 -18.66
N PRO A 273 -3.59 -15.01 -19.11
CA PRO A 273 -4.10 -13.69 -18.82
C PRO A 273 -4.28 -13.45 -17.32
N THR A 274 -3.85 -12.28 -16.85
CA THR A 274 -4.09 -11.80 -15.50
C THR A 274 -4.88 -10.50 -15.55
N MET A 275 -5.20 -9.95 -14.38
CA MET A 275 -5.97 -8.72 -14.27
C MET A 275 -5.20 -7.68 -13.47
N GLY A 276 -5.13 -6.46 -13.99
CA GLY A 276 -4.70 -5.26 -13.27
C GLY A 276 -5.86 -4.30 -12.99
N LEU A 277 -5.66 -3.42 -12.01
CA LEU A 277 -6.57 -2.33 -11.64
C LEU A 277 -5.86 -0.99 -11.88
N GLU A 278 -6.39 -0.20 -12.80
CA GLU A 278 -5.92 1.17 -13.08
C GLU A 278 -6.74 2.19 -12.32
N LEU A 279 -6.08 3.15 -11.69
CA LEU A 279 -6.68 4.39 -11.18
C LEU A 279 -6.16 5.56 -12.01
N GLY A 280 -7.00 6.55 -12.32
CA GLY A 280 -6.59 7.70 -13.12
C GLY A 280 -7.61 8.81 -13.20
N PRO A 281 -7.36 9.85 -14.00
CA PRO A 281 -8.21 11.05 -14.08
C PRO A 281 -9.43 10.90 -15.00
N GLY A 282 -9.72 9.70 -15.52
CA GLY A 282 -10.83 9.43 -16.45
C GLY A 282 -10.66 9.99 -17.86
N LYS A 283 -9.53 10.66 -18.12
CA LYS A 283 -9.17 11.27 -19.40
C LYS A 283 -7.71 11.01 -19.68
N LYS A 284 -7.32 11.10 -20.95
CA LYS A 284 -5.93 10.87 -21.38
C LYS A 284 -5.18 12.15 -21.76
N SER A 285 -5.93 13.24 -21.91
CA SER A 285 -5.40 14.57 -22.20
C SER A 285 -5.39 15.40 -20.92
N LEU A 286 -4.24 16.02 -20.65
CA LEU A 286 -3.99 16.88 -19.50
C LEU A 286 -3.48 18.24 -19.97
N GLN A 287 -3.74 19.28 -19.19
CA GLN A 287 -3.33 20.65 -19.47
C GLN A 287 -2.25 21.10 -18.49
N ALA A 288 -1.39 22.03 -18.93
CA ALA A 288 -0.41 22.66 -18.05
C ALA A 288 -1.12 23.27 -16.83
N GLY A 289 -0.60 23.00 -15.62
CA GLY A 289 -1.16 23.44 -14.35
C GLY A 289 -2.20 22.51 -13.73
N ASP A 290 -2.57 21.41 -14.41
CA ASP A 290 -3.34 20.34 -13.77
C ASP A 290 -2.50 19.70 -12.64
N VAL A 291 -3.13 19.40 -11.51
CA VAL A 291 -2.48 18.81 -10.32
C VAL A 291 -3.33 17.68 -9.77
N PHE A 292 -2.71 16.58 -9.38
CA PHE A 292 -3.40 15.42 -8.79
C PHE A 292 -2.65 14.87 -7.60
N GLU A 293 -3.38 14.54 -6.54
CA GLU A 293 -2.83 13.97 -5.32
C GLU A 293 -3.68 12.79 -4.85
N ALA A 294 -3.05 11.74 -4.35
CA ALA A 294 -3.76 10.65 -3.70
C ALA A 294 -2.93 10.02 -2.59
N ASP A 295 -3.66 9.42 -1.64
CA ASP A 295 -3.10 8.48 -0.67
C ASP A 295 -3.83 7.15 -0.86
N LEU A 296 -3.08 6.10 -1.16
CA LEU A 296 -3.53 4.75 -1.44
C LEU A 296 -2.93 3.82 -0.40
N GLU A 297 -3.66 2.79 0.01
CA GLU A 297 -3.15 1.76 0.90
C GLU A 297 -3.29 0.40 0.22
N LEU A 298 -2.17 -0.27 0.03
CA LEU A 298 -2.08 -1.63 -0.47
C LEU A 298 -2.04 -2.59 0.73
N LEU A 299 -2.97 -3.54 0.73
CA LEU A 299 -3.07 -4.62 1.70
C LEU A 299 -2.62 -5.92 1.06
N LEU A 300 -1.82 -6.70 1.79
CA LEU A 300 -1.41 -8.03 1.39
C LEU A 300 -1.72 -9.00 2.53
N TYR A 301 -2.96 -9.48 2.57
CA TYR A 301 -3.48 -10.26 3.70
C TYR A 301 -3.60 -11.75 3.36
N PRO A 302 -3.43 -12.66 4.34
CA PRO A 302 -3.52 -14.10 4.11
C PRO A 302 -4.82 -14.52 3.43
N LYS A 303 -4.74 -15.51 2.53
CA LYS A 303 -5.89 -16.10 1.84
C LYS A 303 -6.83 -16.84 2.79
N THR A 304 -6.26 -17.46 3.82
CA THR A 304 -6.98 -18.22 4.85
C THR A 304 -6.21 -18.22 6.17
N GLU A 305 -6.86 -18.66 7.24
CA GLU A 305 -6.23 -18.82 8.55
C GLU A 305 -5.09 -19.86 8.54
N GLU A 306 -5.20 -20.92 7.75
CA GLU A 306 -4.23 -22.03 7.74
C GLU A 306 -2.84 -21.59 7.27
N VAL A 307 -2.78 -20.60 6.37
CA VAL A 307 -1.54 -20.04 5.84
C VAL A 307 -1.01 -18.87 6.68
N TYR A 308 -1.76 -18.42 7.69
CA TYR A 308 -1.34 -17.36 8.60
C TYR A 308 -0.59 -17.91 9.83
N TYR A 309 0.71 -17.59 9.90
CA TYR A 309 1.62 -18.01 10.96
C TYR A 309 1.80 -17.01 12.09
N GLY A 310 1.32 -15.77 11.91
CA GLY A 310 1.52 -14.71 12.89
C GLY A 310 0.67 -14.90 14.18
N PRO A 311 1.01 -14.13 15.23
CA PRO A 311 0.40 -14.26 16.56
C PRO A 311 -0.96 -13.55 16.69
N SER A 312 -1.40 -12.77 15.69
CA SER A 312 -2.60 -11.94 15.82
C SER A 312 -3.89 -12.77 15.81
N MET A 313 -4.43 -13.02 17.00
CA MET A 313 -5.77 -13.60 17.17
C MET A 313 -6.88 -12.69 16.60
N ARG A 314 -6.62 -11.38 16.49
CA ARG A 314 -7.55 -10.44 15.83
C ARG A 314 -7.62 -10.71 14.34
N LEU A 315 -6.46 -10.88 13.69
CA LEU A 315 -6.41 -11.23 12.28
C LEU A 315 -7.05 -12.59 12.02
N ARG A 316 -6.80 -13.61 12.86
CA ARG A 316 -7.46 -14.92 12.71
C ARG A 316 -8.99 -14.81 12.62
N ARG A 317 -9.60 -14.00 13.51
CA ARG A 317 -11.04 -13.72 13.46
C ARG A 317 -11.47 -12.98 12.20
N TRP A 318 -10.62 -12.12 11.64
CA TRP A 318 -10.90 -11.47 10.35
C TRP A 318 -10.79 -12.45 9.17
N LEU A 319 -9.95 -13.48 9.27
CA LEU A 319 -9.80 -14.50 8.22
C LEU A 319 -10.96 -15.50 8.17
N ASP A 320 -11.82 -15.53 9.20
CA ASP A 320 -13.09 -16.27 9.19
C ASP A 320 -14.20 -15.56 8.38
N MET A 321 -14.00 -14.28 8.05
CA MET A 321 -14.93 -13.46 7.28
C MET A 321 -14.87 -13.79 5.78
N GLU A 322 -15.79 -13.22 4.99
CA GLU A 322 -15.61 -13.26 3.54
C GLU A 322 -14.35 -12.47 3.15
N PRO A 323 -13.48 -12.98 2.26
CA PRO A 323 -12.17 -12.37 2.03
C PRO A 323 -12.17 -10.89 1.65
N TRP A 324 -13.20 -10.40 0.96
CA TRP A 324 -13.31 -8.98 0.60
C TRP A 324 -13.67 -8.09 1.80
N GLU A 325 -14.29 -8.64 2.86
CA GLU A 325 -14.66 -7.92 4.06
C GLU A 325 -13.43 -7.42 4.83
N VAL A 326 -12.29 -8.13 4.73
CA VAL A 326 -11.00 -7.67 5.29
C VAL A 326 -10.62 -6.30 4.74
N VAL A 327 -10.82 -6.07 3.43
CA VAL A 327 -10.50 -4.79 2.78
C VAL A 327 -11.51 -3.71 3.15
N LEU A 328 -12.81 -4.03 3.11
CA LEU A 328 -13.87 -3.11 3.55
C LEU A 328 -13.61 -2.65 4.98
N ARG A 329 -13.35 -3.60 5.88
CA ARG A 329 -13.12 -3.33 7.28
C ARG A 329 -11.86 -2.50 7.52
N SER A 330 -10.75 -2.83 6.86
CA SER A 330 -9.54 -2.01 6.88
C SER A 330 -9.81 -0.58 6.39
N ALA A 331 -10.63 -0.43 5.35
CA ALA A 331 -11.02 0.88 4.81
C ALA A 331 -11.83 1.70 5.82
N MET A 332 -12.80 1.08 6.50
CA MET A 332 -13.64 1.78 7.49
C MET A 332 -12.89 2.05 8.79
N ASP A 333 -12.23 1.06 9.35
CA ASP A 333 -11.54 1.16 10.65
C ASP A 333 -10.36 2.14 10.57
N GLY A 334 -9.70 2.26 9.41
CA GLY A 334 -8.66 3.26 9.18
C GLY A 334 -9.19 4.64 8.74
N HIS A 335 -10.50 4.85 8.60
CA HIS A 335 -11.08 6.16 8.31
C HIS A 335 -11.21 6.98 9.61
N LEU A 336 -10.06 7.40 10.14
CA LEU A 336 -9.98 8.00 11.47
C LEU A 336 -10.45 9.45 11.49
N GLU A 337 -11.39 9.74 12.40
CA GLU A 337 -11.77 11.10 12.78
C GLU A 337 -10.83 11.61 13.88
N VAL A 338 -9.71 12.23 13.48
CA VAL A 338 -8.76 12.82 14.42
C VAL A 338 -9.20 14.22 14.80
N GLN A 339 -9.58 14.41 16.06
CA GLN A 339 -9.95 15.71 16.61
C GLN A 339 -8.73 16.36 17.25
N VAL A 340 -8.26 17.48 16.68
CA VAL A 340 -7.12 18.24 17.20
C VAL A 340 -7.60 19.42 18.03
N VAL A 341 -7.14 19.49 19.27
CA VAL A 341 -7.35 20.61 20.20
C VAL A 341 -6.20 21.61 20.07
N GLU A 342 -4.96 21.13 19.97
CA GLU A 342 -3.77 21.94 19.76
C GLU A 342 -2.81 21.26 18.77
N GLY A 343 -2.14 22.06 17.94
CA GLY A 343 -1.30 21.58 16.85
C GLY A 343 -2.04 21.55 15.51
N PHE A 344 -1.53 20.79 14.55
CA PHE A 344 -2.07 20.73 13.19
C PHE A 344 -2.11 19.30 12.66
N LEU A 345 -3.29 18.83 12.26
CA LEU A 345 -3.43 17.54 11.59
C LEU A 345 -2.84 17.62 10.18
N GLN A 346 -1.75 16.90 9.94
CA GLN A 346 -1.14 16.78 8.60
C GLN A 346 -1.70 15.58 7.84
N ARG A 347 -2.01 14.48 8.53
CA ARG A 347 -2.59 13.26 7.95
C ARG A 347 -3.40 12.50 9.00
N SER A 348 -4.56 11.95 8.61
CA SER A 348 -5.42 11.16 9.51
C SER A 348 -5.04 9.68 9.60
N TYR A 349 -4.47 9.08 8.53
CA TYR A 349 -4.08 7.66 8.54
C TYR A 349 -2.75 7.39 7.83
N PRO A 350 -1.75 6.77 8.51
CA PRO A 350 -1.63 6.76 9.96
C PRO A 350 -1.55 8.21 10.50
N PRO A 351 -2.11 8.50 11.70
CA PRO A 351 -2.17 9.85 12.24
C PRO A 351 -0.80 10.53 12.30
N ARG A 352 -0.73 11.74 11.75
CA ARG A 352 0.42 12.64 11.83
C ARG A 352 -0.05 14.03 12.26
N VAL A 353 0.37 14.45 13.44
CA VAL A 353 -0.01 15.74 14.04
C VAL A 353 1.25 16.55 14.31
N ALA A 354 1.33 17.75 13.73
CA ALA A 354 2.40 18.68 14.02
C ALA A 354 2.13 19.46 15.30
N VAL A 355 3.17 19.71 16.08
CA VAL A 355 3.09 20.57 17.26
C VAL A 355 2.73 22.00 16.88
N SER A 356 2.09 22.71 17.81
CA SER A 356 1.84 24.14 17.72
C SER A 356 3.14 24.93 17.79
N SER A 357 3.07 26.24 17.58
CA SER A 357 4.21 27.14 17.81
C SER A 357 4.73 27.14 19.26
N LYS A 358 3.97 26.58 20.20
CA LYS A 358 4.35 26.38 21.61
C LYS A 358 4.96 24.99 21.89
N GLY A 359 5.26 24.22 20.84
CA GLY A 359 5.82 22.88 20.98
C GLY A 359 4.85 21.84 21.58
N ARG A 360 3.53 22.09 21.52
CA ARG A 360 2.50 21.22 22.08
C ARG A 360 1.56 20.66 21.01
N ALA A 361 1.17 19.40 21.12
CA ALA A 361 0.10 18.80 20.33
C ALA A 361 -0.90 18.12 21.27
N GLU A 362 -2.18 18.38 21.08
CA GLU A 362 -3.27 17.72 21.82
C GLU A 362 -4.34 17.28 20.84
N PHE A 363 -4.65 15.99 20.84
CA PHE A 363 -5.61 15.42 19.90
C PHE A 363 -6.15 14.10 20.42
N ARG A 364 -7.29 13.69 19.87
CA ARG A 364 -7.93 12.42 20.18
C ARG A 364 -8.46 11.73 18.94
N PHE A 365 -8.48 10.41 19.01
CA PHE A 365 -9.16 9.55 18.04
C PHE A 365 -9.43 8.19 18.68
N SER A 366 -10.25 7.39 18.00
CA SER A 366 -10.58 6.03 18.41
C SER A 366 -10.16 5.04 17.34
N MET A 367 -9.75 3.85 17.75
CA MET A 367 -9.55 2.69 16.89
C MET A 367 -10.41 1.54 17.41
N PRO A 368 -11.05 0.73 16.56
CA PRO A 368 -11.83 -0.42 17.02
C PRO A 368 -10.99 -1.42 17.81
N ALA A 369 -11.56 -1.96 18.89
CA ALA A 369 -10.87 -2.89 19.80
C ALA A 369 -10.33 -4.15 19.11
N ASP A 370 -10.95 -4.53 18.00
CA ASP A 370 -10.62 -5.70 17.21
C ASP A 370 -9.92 -5.41 15.88
N TYR A 371 -9.46 -4.17 15.67
CA TYR A 371 -8.50 -3.85 14.61
C TYR A 371 -7.21 -4.66 14.81
N PRO A 372 -6.74 -5.41 13.79
CA PRO A 372 -5.54 -6.22 13.89
C PRO A 372 -4.32 -5.34 13.62
N GLY A 373 -3.24 -5.67 14.32
CA GLY A 373 -1.93 -5.08 14.06
C GLY A 373 -1.72 -3.69 14.65
N VAL A 374 -0.63 -3.09 14.22
CA VAL A 374 -0.06 -1.88 14.79
C VAL A 374 -0.46 -0.67 13.96
N LEU A 375 -0.72 0.46 14.62
CA LEU A 375 -0.93 1.75 13.96
C LEU A 375 0.19 2.73 14.31
N PRO A 376 0.97 3.23 13.34
CA PRO A 376 1.91 4.31 13.60
C PRO A 376 1.20 5.60 14.01
N LEU A 377 1.73 6.30 15.01
CA LEU A 377 1.33 7.65 15.38
C LEU A 377 2.55 8.55 15.32
N THR A 378 2.50 9.64 14.55
CA THR A 378 3.64 10.54 14.43
C THR A 378 3.34 11.95 14.94
N ILE A 379 4.19 12.45 15.84
CA ILE A 379 4.25 13.85 16.25
C ILE A 379 5.32 14.56 15.40
N ALA A 380 4.93 15.64 14.72
CA ALA A 380 5.78 16.37 13.78
C ALA A 380 6.22 17.74 14.30
N GLY A 381 7.21 18.34 13.66
CA GLY A 381 7.59 19.74 13.89
C GLY A 381 8.34 19.99 15.19
N VAL A 382 8.84 18.93 15.83
CA VAL A 382 9.46 19.01 17.16
C VAL A 382 10.86 19.59 17.02
N GLN A 383 11.24 20.57 17.85
CA GLN A 383 12.54 21.24 17.72
C GLN A 383 13.67 20.60 18.53
N THR A 384 13.34 19.74 19.50
CA THR A 384 14.29 19.03 20.36
C THR A 384 13.96 17.54 20.41
N LEU A 385 14.93 16.72 20.78
CA LEU A 385 14.74 15.26 20.93
C LEU A 385 13.96 14.87 22.19
N ALA A 386 13.73 15.83 23.09
CA ALA A 386 13.11 15.62 24.40
C ALA A 386 11.70 16.20 24.43
N GLY A 387 10.81 15.49 25.10
CA GLY A 387 9.42 15.86 25.30
C GLY A 387 8.71 14.80 26.11
N ARG A 388 7.40 14.91 26.23
CA ARG A 388 6.56 13.99 26.99
C ARG A 388 5.31 13.69 26.19
N LEU A 389 5.03 12.40 25.97
CA LEU A 389 3.76 11.93 25.42
C LEU A 389 2.91 11.33 26.53
N CYS A 390 1.73 11.89 26.77
CA CYS A 390 0.72 11.32 27.65
C CYS A 390 -0.41 10.70 26.82
N ILE A 391 -0.80 9.49 27.19
CA ILE A 391 -2.01 8.83 26.71
C ILE A 391 -2.96 8.76 27.91
N TRP A 392 -4.13 9.40 27.79
CA TRP A 392 -5.10 9.44 28.89
C TRP A 392 -5.46 8.03 29.36
N ASP A 393 -5.51 7.84 30.68
CA ASP A 393 -5.72 6.56 31.37
C ASP A 393 -4.59 5.51 31.24
N GLN A 394 -3.54 5.79 30.45
CA GLN A 394 -2.37 4.91 30.31
C GLN A 394 -1.07 5.52 30.86
N GLY A 395 -1.12 6.79 31.27
CA GLY A 395 0.00 7.51 31.87
C GLY A 395 0.82 8.29 30.84
N CYS A 396 2.03 8.69 31.24
CA CYS A 396 2.91 9.49 30.39
C CYS A 396 4.26 8.82 30.23
N GLN A 397 4.78 8.89 29.02
CA GLN A 397 6.14 8.49 28.66
C GLN A 397 6.97 9.75 28.40
N GLU A 398 8.06 9.90 29.16
CA GLU A 398 9.10 10.88 28.85
C GLU A 398 9.91 10.39 27.64
N LEU A 399 10.16 11.27 26.69
CA LEU A 399 11.02 11.03 25.53
C LEU A 399 12.46 11.37 25.91
N GLY A 400 13.31 10.35 25.84
CA GLY A 400 14.75 10.46 26.03
C GLY A 400 15.49 9.44 25.17
N GLU A 401 16.82 9.37 25.31
CA GLU A 401 17.61 8.34 24.63
C GLU A 401 17.17 6.94 25.10
N GLY A 402 16.71 6.10 24.17
CA GLY A 402 16.33 4.71 24.43
C GLY A 402 14.84 4.46 24.73
N GLY A 403 13.94 5.44 24.52
CA GLY A 403 12.50 5.21 24.64
C GLY A 403 11.90 4.41 23.48
N ASP A 404 10.68 3.90 23.67
CA ASP A 404 9.98 3.03 22.70
C ASP A 404 9.34 3.80 21.52
N PHE A 405 10.15 4.58 20.81
CA PHE A 405 9.73 5.40 19.67
C PHE A 405 10.87 5.61 18.67
N GLN A 406 10.52 5.90 17.43
CA GLN A 406 11.45 6.28 16.37
C GLN A 406 11.56 7.79 16.30
N THR A 407 12.76 8.33 16.05
CA THR A 407 12.96 9.75 15.80
C THR A 407 13.67 9.98 14.49
N ASP A 408 13.07 10.80 13.63
CA ASP A 408 13.63 11.18 12.34
C ASP A 408 13.79 12.69 12.25
N HIS A 409 14.91 13.16 11.66
CA HIS A 409 15.10 14.57 11.35
C HIS A 409 14.72 14.84 9.89
N ILE A 410 13.74 15.70 9.69
CA ILE A 410 13.20 16.08 8.38
C ILE A 410 13.63 17.51 8.06
N PRO A 411 14.44 17.74 7.00
CA PRO A 411 14.90 19.07 6.64
C PRO A 411 13.74 20.06 6.45
N GLY A 412 13.82 21.19 7.15
CA GLY A 412 12.79 22.25 7.10
C GLY A 412 11.58 22.03 8.01
N GLU A 413 11.40 20.83 8.56
CA GLU A 413 10.33 20.51 9.52
C GLU A 413 10.85 20.33 10.95
N GLY A 414 12.10 19.89 11.12
CA GLY A 414 12.67 19.54 12.44
C GLY A 414 12.59 18.05 12.70
N PHE A 415 12.35 17.65 13.94
CA PHE A 415 12.20 16.24 14.31
C PHE A 415 10.76 15.77 14.20
N ALA A 416 10.61 14.48 13.91
CA ALA A 416 9.37 13.74 14.00
C ALA A 416 9.56 12.53 14.91
N HIS A 417 8.67 12.35 15.88
CA HIS A 417 8.65 11.18 16.76
C HIS A 417 7.50 10.25 16.35
N THR A 418 7.81 9.00 16.01
CA THR A 418 6.83 7.99 15.62
C THR A 418 6.74 6.88 16.66
N PHE A 419 5.53 6.65 17.14
CA PHE A 419 5.15 5.63 18.11
C PHE A 419 4.37 4.52 17.39
N SER A 420 4.44 3.30 17.91
CA SER A 420 3.55 2.21 17.51
C SER A 420 2.42 2.09 18.52
N LEU A 421 1.20 2.36 18.07
CA LEU A 421 0.03 2.05 18.89
C LEU A 421 -0.31 0.57 18.74
N MET A 422 -0.40 -0.09 19.87
CA MET A 422 -0.60 -1.53 19.99
C MET A 422 -2.08 -1.86 20.19
N PRO A 423 -2.56 -3.02 19.74
CA PRO A 423 -3.97 -3.40 19.86
C PRO A 423 -4.59 -3.36 21.26
N LYS A 424 -3.77 -3.45 22.32
CA LYS A 424 -4.23 -3.31 23.73
C LYS A 424 -4.73 -1.90 24.06
N GLU A 425 -4.38 -0.92 23.23
CA GLU A 425 -4.71 0.49 23.38
C GLU A 425 -6.01 0.84 22.63
N PHE A 426 -6.55 -0.09 21.83
CA PHE A 426 -7.76 0.15 21.03
C PHE A 426 -9.04 -0.21 21.79
N GLY A 427 -10.19 0.30 21.32
CA GLY A 427 -11.51 0.05 21.90
C GLY A 427 -12.05 1.17 22.78
N SER A 428 -11.24 2.20 23.05
CA SER A 428 -11.67 3.44 23.68
C SER A 428 -11.16 4.64 22.87
N GLU A 429 -11.74 5.81 23.13
CA GLU A 429 -11.15 7.06 22.66
C GLU A 429 -9.82 7.29 23.39
N LEU A 430 -8.77 7.58 22.62
CA LEU A 430 -7.45 7.86 23.13
C LEU A 430 -7.20 9.36 23.03
N LEU A 431 -6.92 10.00 24.16
CA LEU A 431 -6.44 11.38 24.20
C LEU A 431 -4.92 11.38 24.31
N PHE A 432 -4.28 12.05 23.36
CA PHE A 432 -2.84 12.23 23.28
C PHE A 432 -2.50 13.67 23.61
N ILE A 433 -1.52 13.86 24.49
CA ILE A 433 -0.92 15.16 24.79
C ILE A 433 0.58 15.02 24.66
N PHE A 434 1.16 15.74 23.70
CA PHE A 434 2.59 15.87 23.54
C PHE A 434 3.05 17.27 23.96
N GLU A 435 4.09 17.35 24.79
CA GLU A 435 4.72 18.60 25.20
C GLU A 435 6.23 18.49 25.01
N GLN A 436 6.82 19.41 24.25
CA GLN A 436 8.25 19.46 24.05
C GLN A 436 8.96 20.01 25.30
N SER A 437 10.11 19.41 25.67
CA SER A 437 10.88 19.89 26.82
C SER A 437 11.66 21.16 26.47
N GLY A 438 11.46 22.24 27.25
CA GLY A 438 12.30 23.44 27.22
C GLY A 438 11.72 24.70 26.55
N GLN A 439 10.40 24.90 26.56
CA GLN A 439 9.77 26.19 26.27
C GLN A 439 9.05 26.76 27.48
#